data_AF-A0A4V2M8Z3-F1
#
_entry.id   AF-A0A4V2M8Z3-F1
#
_cell.length_a   1.000
_cell.length_b   1.000
_cell.length_c   1.000
_cell.angle_alpha   90.00
_cell.angle_beta   90.00
_cell.angle_gamma   90.00
#
_symmetry.space_group_name_H-M   'P 1'
#
loop_
_entity.id
_entity.type
_entity.pdbx_description
1 polymer ?
#
loop_
_entity_poly.entity_id
_entity_poly.type
_entity_poly.pdbx_seq_one_letter_code
_entity_poly.pdbx_strand_id
1 'polypeptide(L)'
;MTRRPFPLADQVPPELSSYILDFHWDLSLLRQLELATLSVPLGELVGHLDLPFWAYGGRPFQVTPHQVAADPVVYRAQYDRTMAADLSHPLDVVRRPDGLVTILDGIHRLLRAEIEGQTAVEVRVLPWDLVDRISVRD
;
A
#
# COMPACT_ATOMS: atom_id res chain seq x y z
N MET A 1 -1.50 -24.88 9.58
CA MET A 1 -0.39 -23.90 9.70
C MET A 1 -1.02 -22.53 9.84
N THR A 2 -0.63 -21.78 10.87
CA THR A 2 -1.20 -20.46 11.19
C THR A 2 -0.42 -19.37 10.45
N ARG A 3 -1.09 -18.27 10.08
CA ARG A 3 -0.41 -17.12 9.48
C ARG A 3 0.47 -16.43 10.53
N ARG A 4 1.69 -16.05 10.14
CA ARG A 4 2.54 -15.22 11.00
C ARG A 4 1.91 -13.83 11.16
N PRO A 5 1.83 -13.24 12.36
CA PRO A 5 1.31 -11.89 12.57
C PRO A 5 2.08 -10.85 11.76
N PHE A 6 1.43 -9.72 11.45
CA PHE A 6 2.09 -8.59 10.80
C PHE A 6 3.30 -8.12 11.65
N PRO A 7 4.50 -7.91 11.07
CA PRO A 7 5.73 -7.72 11.86
C PRO A 7 5.74 -6.50 12.80
N LEU A 8 4.86 -5.52 12.57
CA LEU A 8 4.72 -4.31 13.37
C LEU A 8 3.30 -4.18 13.96
N ALA A 9 2.60 -5.30 14.16
CA ALA A 9 1.20 -5.30 14.59
C ALA A 9 0.94 -4.51 15.88
N ASP A 10 1.91 -4.50 16.80
CA ASP A 10 1.86 -3.77 18.07
C ASP A 10 2.03 -2.25 17.93
N GLN A 11 2.50 -1.79 16.77
CA GLN A 11 2.79 -0.38 16.46
C GLN A 11 1.82 0.22 15.42
N VAL A 12 0.92 -0.58 14.83
CA VAL A 12 -0.05 -0.08 13.86
C VAL A 12 -1.03 0.88 14.57
N PRO A 13 -1.12 2.14 14.14
CA PRO A 13 -2.05 3.09 14.73
C PRO A 13 -3.51 2.72 14.40
N PRO A 14 -4.48 3.12 15.24
CA PRO A 14 -5.89 2.75 15.05
C PRO A 14 -6.43 3.08 13.66
N GLU A 15 -6.08 4.24 13.09
CA GLU A 15 -6.52 4.64 11.75
C GLU A 15 -6.03 3.72 10.62
N LEU A 16 -4.95 2.97 10.83
CA LEU A 16 -4.41 2.02 9.85
C LEU A 16 -4.90 0.57 10.04
N SER A 17 -5.47 0.25 11.19
CA SER A 17 -5.84 -1.12 11.56
C SER A 17 -6.78 -1.78 10.55
N SER A 18 -7.68 -1.01 9.94
CA SER A 18 -8.61 -1.49 8.91
C SER A 18 -8.01 -1.56 7.50
N TYR A 19 -6.87 -0.87 7.28
CA TYR A 19 -6.23 -0.75 5.96
C TYR A 19 -5.00 -1.64 5.78
N ILE A 20 -4.49 -2.25 6.86
CA ILE A 20 -3.37 -3.20 6.82
C ILE A 20 -3.85 -4.60 7.20
N LEU A 21 -3.28 -5.65 6.59
CA LEU A 21 -3.54 -7.03 6.97
C LEU A 21 -2.94 -7.33 8.36
N ASP A 22 -3.65 -8.10 9.17
CA ASP A 22 -3.23 -8.50 10.51
C ASP A 22 -2.15 -9.59 10.52
N PHE A 23 -1.78 -10.10 9.35
CA PHE A 23 -0.72 -11.08 9.13
C PHE A 23 0.36 -10.56 8.17
N HIS A 24 1.54 -11.16 8.25
CA HIS A 24 2.64 -10.88 7.36
C HIS A 24 2.38 -11.48 5.97
N TRP A 25 2.52 -10.67 4.92
CA TRP A 25 2.47 -11.11 3.53
C TRP A 25 3.83 -10.97 2.84
N ASP A 26 4.07 -11.84 1.85
CA ASP A 26 5.29 -11.89 1.05
C ASP A 26 5.03 -11.30 -0.34
N LEU A 27 5.74 -10.22 -0.67
CA LEU A 27 5.63 -9.56 -1.97
C LEU A 27 6.15 -10.41 -3.13
N SER A 28 7.07 -11.34 -2.89
CA SER A 28 7.55 -12.27 -3.91
C SER A 28 6.50 -13.32 -4.25
N LEU A 29 5.76 -13.83 -3.26
CA LEU A 29 4.63 -14.71 -3.52
C LEU A 29 3.51 -13.97 -4.26
N LEU A 30 3.21 -12.72 -3.86
CA LEU A 30 2.25 -11.86 -4.54
C LEU A 30 2.61 -11.64 -6.01
N ARG A 31 3.88 -11.36 -6.32
CA ARG A 31 4.37 -11.16 -7.70
C ARG A 31 4.26 -12.40 -8.57
N GLN A 32 4.25 -13.60 -8.00
CA GLN A 32 4.11 -14.87 -8.73
C GLN A 32 2.64 -15.19 -9.08
N LEU A 33 1.68 -14.46 -8.53
CA LEU A 33 0.28 -14.65 -8.85
C LEU A 33 -0.05 -14.03 -10.21
N GLU A 34 -0.75 -14.81 -11.04
CA GLU A 34 -1.40 -14.29 -12.24
C GLU A 34 -2.70 -13.60 -11.83
N LEU A 35 -2.62 -12.28 -11.63
CA LEU A 35 -3.76 -11.45 -11.26
C LEU A 35 -4.17 -10.58 -12.45
N ALA A 36 -5.48 -10.40 -12.63
CA ALA A 36 -6.01 -9.47 -13.62
C ALA A 36 -5.60 -8.03 -13.25
N THR A 37 -5.17 -7.28 -14.26
CA THR A 37 -4.91 -5.85 -14.13
C THR A 37 -6.14 -5.09 -14.59
N LEU A 38 -6.58 -4.13 -13.78
CA LEU A 38 -7.75 -3.30 -14.03
C LEU A 38 -7.36 -1.82 -13.89
N SER A 39 -7.91 -0.99 -14.76
CA SER A 39 -7.84 0.46 -14.58
C SER A 39 -8.94 0.90 -13.62
N VAL A 40 -8.56 1.59 -12.53
CA VAL A 40 -9.51 2.12 -11.54
C VAL A 40 -9.35 3.62 -11.39
N PRO A 41 -10.43 4.37 -11.11
CA PRO A 41 -10.33 5.79 -10.79
C PRO A 41 -9.40 6.01 -9.59
N LEU A 42 -8.46 6.94 -9.70
CA LEU A 42 -7.51 7.26 -8.64
C LEU A 42 -8.25 7.70 -7.36
N GLY A 43 -9.37 8.40 -7.52
CA GLY A 43 -10.25 8.83 -6.43
C GLY A 43 -10.81 7.70 -5.54
N GLU A 44 -10.81 6.45 -6.00
CA GLU A 44 -11.19 5.31 -5.15
C GLU A 44 -10.08 4.93 -4.13
N LEU A 45 -8.84 5.37 -4.38
CA LEU A 45 -7.67 5.00 -3.59
C LEU A 45 -7.04 6.17 -2.84
N VAL A 46 -7.28 7.42 -3.22
CA VAL A 46 -6.65 8.61 -2.60
C VAL A 46 -6.82 8.72 -1.08
N GLY A 47 -7.88 8.14 -0.50
CA GLY A 47 -8.03 8.09 0.96
C GLY A 47 -6.85 7.41 1.68
N HIS A 48 -6.10 6.54 0.99
CA HIS A 48 -4.88 5.94 1.52
C HIS A 48 -3.74 6.95 1.65
N LEU A 49 -3.72 8.02 0.86
CA LEU A 49 -2.67 9.04 0.89
C LEU A 49 -2.73 9.92 2.15
N ASP A 50 -3.83 9.85 2.90
CA ASP A 50 -4.02 10.47 4.21
C ASP A 50 -3.69 9.55 5.40
N LEU A 51 -3.25 8.31 5.14
CA LEU A 51 -2.91 7.35 6.19
C LEU A 51 -1.38 7.31 6.45
N PRO A 52 -0.95 7.12 7.71
CA PRO A 52 0.47 7.22 8.07
C PRO A 52 1.23 5.93 7.69
N PHE A 53 1.51 5.70 6.42
CA PHE A 53 2.20 4.48 5.96
C PHE A 53 3.70 4.46 6.22
N TRP A 54 4.33 5.62 6.35
CA TRP A 54 5.78 5.72 6.24
C TRP A 54 6.45 6.06 7.57
N ALA A 55 7.63 5.47 7.74
CA ALA A 55 8.48 5.74 8.88
C ALA A 55 9.13 7.13 8.75
N TYR A 56 9.31 7.79 9.90
CA TYR A 56 10.06 9.04 10.02
C TYR A 56 10.78 9.07 11.38
N GLY A 57 12.03 9.56 11.41
CA GLY A 57 12.82 9.60 12.65
C GLY A 57 13.04 8.24 13.31
N GLY A 58 13.11 7.15 12.53
CA GLY A 58 13.30 5.79 13.04
C GLY A 58 12.06 5.14 13.65
N ARG A 59 10.89 5.80 13.60
CA ARG A 59 9.61 5.25 14.07
C ARG A 59 8.71 4.91 12.87
N PRO A 60 8.03 3.76 12.87
CA PRO A 60 7.08 3.41 11.81
C PRO A 60 5.79 4.23 11.93
N PHE A 61 5.04 4.30 10.84
CA PHE A 61 3.71 4.92 10.78
C PHE A 61 3.63 6.35 11.31
N GLN A 62 4.52 7.24 10.84
CA GLN A 62 4.60 8.62 11.34
C GLN A 62 4.17 9.66 10.32
N VAL A 63 4.29 9.38 9.03
CA VAL A 63 4.05 10.36 7.97
C VAL A 63 3.15 9.79 6.88
N THR A 64 2.20 10.61 6.44
CA THR A 64 1.28 10.29 5.34
C THR A 64 1.91 10.66 3.99
N PRO A 65 1.52 9.98 2.90
CA PRO A 65 1.91 10.39 1.55
C PRO A 65 1.62 11.87 1.23
N HIS A 66 0.44 12.40 1.60
CA HIS A 66 0.14 13.82 1.39
C HIS A 66 1.04 14.77 2.19
N GLN A 67 1.45 14.42 3.41
CA GLN A 67 2.43 15.21 4.16
C GLN A 67 3.79 15.26 3.44
N VAL A 68 4.22 14.14 2.85
CA VAL A 68 5.45 14.08 2.05
C VAL A 68 5.37 14.95 0.79
N ALA A 69 4.21 14.96 0.11
CA ALA A 69 4.01 15.83 -1.04
C ALA A 69 3.95 17.32 -0.65
N ALA A 70 3.40 17.65 0.52
CA ALA A 70 3.30 19.02 1.01
C ALA A 70 4.65 19.60 1.47
N ASP A 71 5.54 18.78 2.04
CA ASP A 71 6.89 19.20 2.47
C ASP A 71 8.00 18.25 1.95
N PRO A 72 8.33 18.35 0.65
CA PRO A 72 9.31 17.47 0.03
C PRO A 72 10.74 17.67 0.54
N VAL A 73 11.02 18.82 1.19
CA VAL A 73 12.35 19.10 1.75
C VAL A 73 12.53 18.37 3.08
N VAL A 74 11.53 18.43 3.97
CA VAL A 74 11.56 17.70 5.24
C VAL A 74 11.51 16.20 5.02
N TYR A 75 10.67 15.73 4.10
CA TYR A 75 10.46 14.30 3.84
C TYR A 75 11.20 13.77 2.61
N ARG A 76 12.36 14.37 2.30
CA ARG A 76 13.13 14.14 1.07
C ARG A 76 13.31 12.67 0.70
N ALA A 77 13.64 11.80 1.65
CA ALA A 77 13.86 10.38 1.37
C ALA A 77 12.59 9.68 0.84
N GLN A 78 11.41 9.99 1.35
CA GLN A 78 10.16 9.41 0.85
C GLN A 78 9.69 10.09 -0.44
N TYR A 79 9.93 11.40 -0.56
CA TYR A 79 9.62 12.13 -1.78
C TYR A 79 10.47 11.65 -2.97
N ASP A 80 11.78 11.47 -2.78
CA ASP A 80 12.69 10.94 -3.80
C ASP A 80 12.27 9.53 -4.24
N ARG A 81 11.85 8.67 -3.29
CA ARG A 81 11.30 7.34 -3.62
C ARG A 81 9.99 7.41 -4.38
N THR A 82 9.13 8.37 -4.06
CA THR A 82 7.87 8.62 -4.77
C THR A 82 8.16 8.99 -6.22
N MET A 83 9.03 9.97 -6.45
CA MET A 83 9.36 10.43 -7.79
C MET A 83 10.11 9.38 -8.62
N ALA A 84 10.84 8.47 -7.97
CA ALA A 84 11.51 7.35 -8.63
C ALA A 84 10.59 6.14 -8.92
N ALA A 85 9.36 6.10 -8.39
CA ALA A 85 8.49 4.93 -8.50
C ALA A 85 7.92 4.79 -9.93
N ASP A 86 8.23 3.70 -10.64
CA ASP A 86 7.75 3.49 -12.02
C ASP A 86 6.23 3.24 -12.08
N LEU A 87 5.51 4.10 -12.81
CA LEU A 87 4.05 4.03 -12.97
C LEU A 87 3.59 3.01 -14.03
N SER A 88 4.52 2.41 -14.80
CA SER A 88 4.18 1.29 -15.69
C SER A 88 3.82 0.01 -14.93
N HIS A 89 4.17 -0.05 -13.63
CA HIS A 89 3.82 -1.16 -12.75
C HIS A 89 2.52 -0.89 -12.00
N PRO A 90 1.56 -1.83 -12.02
CA PRO A 90 0.30 -1.66 -11.30
C PRO A 90 0.52 -1.64 -9.78
N LEU A 91 -0.45 -1.10 -9.06
CA LEU A 91 -0.54 -1.24 -7.61
C LEU A 91 -1.10 -2.65 -7.31
N ASP A 92 -0.67 -3.26 -6.22
CA ASP A 92 -1.28 -4.50 -5.77
C ASP A 92 -2.26 -4.21 -4.64
N VAL A 93 -3.50 -4.67 -4.79
CA VAL A 93 -4.56 -4.42 -3.82
C VAL A 93 -5.31 -5.71 -3.48
N VAL A 94 -5.90 -5.75 -2.30
CA VAL A 94 -6.88 -6.78 -1.93
C VAL A 94 -8.15 -6.10 -1.44
N ARG A 95 -9.30 -6.61 -1.87
CA ARG A 95 -10.59 -6.20 -1.31
C ARG A 95 -10.93 -7.09 -0.12
N ARG A 96 -11.05 -6.49 1.06
CA ARG A 96 -11.38 -7.16 2.31
C ARG A 96 -12.87 -7.55 2.35
N PRO A 97 -13.28 -8.50 3.21
CA PRO A 97 -14.69 -8.89 3.34
C PRO A 97 -15.61 -7.77 3.83
N ASP A 98 -15.05 -6.79 4.57
CA ASP A 98 -15.75 -5.58 5.02
C ASP A 98 -15.91 -4.52 3.91
N GLY A 99 -15.40 -4.79 2.70
CA GLY A 99 -15.48 -3.91 1.54
C GLY A 99 -14.34 -2.91 1.43
N LEU A 100 -13.49 -2.78 2.46
CA LEU A 100 -12.31 -1.90 2.41
C LEU A 100 -11.25 -2.47 1.47
N VAL A 101 -10.44 -1.57 0.93
CA VAL A 101 -9.28 -1.93 0.10
C VAL A 101 -8.04 -1.83 0.97
N THR A 102 -7.18 -2.84 0.89
CA THR A 102 -5.81 -2.76 1.39
C THR A 102 -4.87 -2.70 0.20
N ILE A 103 -3.99 -1.69 0.17
CA ILE A 103 -2.89 -1.63 -0.78
C ILE A 103 -1.74 -2.48 -0.22
N LEU A 104 -1.42 -3.58 -0.91
CA LEU A 104 -0.38 -4.53 -0.55
C LEU A 104 1.01 -4.06 -1.01
N ASP A 105 1.06 -3.36 -2.14
CA ASP A 105 2.24 -2.69 -2.66
C ASP A 105 1.85 -1.50 -3.56
N GLY A 106 2.66 -0.45 -3.55
CA GLY A 106 2.53 0.66 -4.49
C GLY A 106 2.02 2.00 -3.93
N ILE A 107 2.06 2.24 -2.62
CA ILE A 107 1.70 3.56 -2.05
C ILE A 107 2.53 4.71 -2.68
N HIS A 108 3.83 4.50 -2.93
CA HIS A 108 4.67 5.48 -3.65
C HIS A 108 4.19 5.73 -5.08
N ARG A 109 3.69 4.70 -5.78
CA ARG A 109 3.13 4.83 -7.14
C ARG A 109 1.80 5.57 -7.12
N LEU A 110 0.96 5.29 -6.12
CA LEU A 110 -0.30 6.02 -5.93
C LEU A 110 -0.05 7.53 -5.73
N LEU A 111 0.86 7.90 -4.82
CA LEU A 111 1.19 9.31 -4.59
C LEU A 111 1.77 9.96 -5.85
N ARG A 112 2.68 9.27 -6.54
CA ARG A 112 3.27 9.79 -7.78
C ARG A 112 2.21 10.03 -8.86
N ALA A 113 1.26 9.10 -9.03
CA ALA A 113 0.17 9.25 -9.98
C ALA A 113 -0.71 10.48 -9.66
N GLU A 114 -0.99 10.74 -8.39
CA GLU A 114 -1.72 11.94 -7.96
C GLU A 114 -0.94 13.23 -8.26
N ILE A 115 0.37 13.27 -7.92
CA ILE A 115 1.25 14.41 -8.21
C ILE A 115 1.30 14.71 -9.71
N GLU A 116 1.33 13.67 -10.55
CA GLU A 116 1.31 13.82 -12.03
C GLU A 116 -0.08 14.15 -12.59
N GLY A 117 -1.11 14.28 -11.74
CA GLY A 117 -2.46 14.64 -12.14
C GLY A 117 -3.21 13.53 -12.87
N GLN A 118 -2.82 12.26 -12.67
CA GLN A 118 -3.53 11.13 -13.27
C GLN A 118 -4.91 10.96 -12.64
N THR A 119 -5.90 10.59 -13.46
CA THR A 119 -7.28 10.36 -13.00
C THR A 119 -7.56 8.89 -12.69
N ALA A 120 -6.67 8.00 -13.11
CA ALA A 120 -6.80 6.56 -12.96
C ALA A 120 -5.43 5.90 -12.78
N VAL A 121 -5.42 4.72 -12.18
CA VAL A 121 -4.22 3.88 -12.00
C VAL A 121 -4.54 2.43 -12.33
N GLU A 122 -3.53 1.70 -12.79
CA GLU A 122 -3.64 0.26 -12.98
C GLU A 122 -3.45 -0.47 -11.66
N VAL A 123 -4.34 -1.41 -11.36
CA VAL A 123 -4.29 -2.23 -10.14
C VAL A 123 -4.38 -3.71 -10.47
N ARG A 124 -3.63 -4.53 -9.76
CA ARG A 124 -3.83 -5.98 -9.67
C ARG A 124 -4.64 -6.28 -8.43
N VAL A 125 -5.84 -6.82 -8.61
CA VAL A 125 -6.73 -7.14 -7.50
C VAL A 125 -6.52 -8.59 -7.10
N LEU A 126 -6.00 -8.81 -5.89
CA LEU A 126 -5.96 -10.10 -5.23
C LEU A 126 -7.36 -10.43 -4.68
N PRO A 127 -7.99 -11.53 -5.13
CA PRO A 127 -9.19 -12.05 -4.48
C PRO A 127 -8.92 -12.47 -3.03
N TRP A 128 -9.85 -12.18 -2.11
CA TRP A 128 -9.66 -12.43 -0.68
C TRP A 128 -9.43 -13.91 -0.35
N ASP A 129 -10.07 -14.82 -1.08
CA ASP A 129 -9.90 -16.28 -0.96
C ASP A 129 -8.49 -16.75 -1.34
N LEU A 130 -7.71 -15.93 -2.04
CA LEU A 130 -6.32 -16.22 -2.40
C LEU A 130 -5.29 -15.59 -1.45
N VAL A 131 -5.71 -14.87 -0.41
CA VAL A 131 -4.77 -14.14 0.48
C VAL A 131 -3.82 -15.09 1.24
N ASP A 132 -4.24 -16.34 1.43
CA ASP A 132 -3.41 -17.41 2.00
C ASP A 132 -2.23 -17.84 1.11
N ARG A 133 -2.25 -17.49 -0.18
CA ARG A 133 -1.15 -17.75 -1.11
C ARG A 133 0.03 -16.81 -0.92
N ILE A 134 -0.19 -15.66 -0.28
CA ILE A 134 0.85 -14.66 -0.02
C ILE A 134 1.22 -14.58 1.46
N SER A 135 0.50 -15.27 2.35
CA SER A 135 0.77 -15.24 3.80
C SER A 135 2.10 -15.94 4.12
N VAL A 136 2.92 -15.31 4.94
CA VAL A 136 4.06 -15.98 5.59
C VAL A 136 3.51 -16.90 6.68
N ARG A 137 4.02 -18.14 6.72
CA ARG A 137 3.57 -19.18 7.65
C ARG A 137 4.71 -19.60 8.57
N ASP A 138 4.35 -20.03 9.78
CA ASP A 138 5.23 -20.71 10.72
C ASP A 138 5.22 -22.23 10.51
#